data_AF-A0A920JRN7-F1
#
_entry.id   AF-A0A920JRN7-F1
#
_cell.length_a   1.000
_cell.length_b   1.000
_cell.length_c   1.000
_cell.angle_alpha   90.00
_cell.angle_beta   90.00
_cell.angle_gamma   90.00
#
_symmetry.space_group_name_H-M   'P 1'
#
loop_
_entity.id
_entity.type
_entity.pdbx_description
1 polymer ?
#
loop_
_entity_poly.entity_id
_entity_poly.type
_entity_poly.pdbx_seq_one_letter_code
_entity_poly.pdbx_strand_id
1 'polypeptide(L)'
;MVLLSKNEAQLASVLAHEISHVNLRHIAEMLANSTSNSIPMWIGILAGMFTGNAQASMAAIQTGLGISMQQNINLIRSNEVEADNLAIEIIKSSPSRLRHFLIFLVK
;
A
#
# COMPACT_ATOMS: atom_id res chain seq x y z
N MET A 1 -7.07 7.94 -12.66
CA MET A 1 -6.06 7.57 -13.68
C MET A 1 -6.69 7.16 -15.00
N VAL A 2 -7.66 6.23 -15.00
CA VAL A 2 -8.35 5.76 -16.21
C VAL A 2 -8.94 6.87 -17.09
N LEU A 3 -9.63 7.85 -16.51
CA LEU A 3 -10.23 8.98 -17.26
C LEU A 3 -9.22 9.99 -17.82
N LEU A 4 -7.96 9.92 -17.39
CA LEU A 4 -6.88 10.82 -17.82
C LEU A 4 -6.01 10.20 -18.93
N SER A 5 -6.17 8.90 -19.20
CA SER A 5 -5.41 8.19 -20.22
C SER A 5 -5.82 8.67 -21.62
N LYS A 6 -4.84 9.15 -22.39
CA LYS A 6 -5.07 9.74 -23.72
C LYS A 6 -5.01 8.73 -24.86
N ASN A 7 -4.49 7.53 -24.61
CA ASN A 7 -4.39 6.46 -25.58
C ASN A 7 -4.45 5.08 -24.92
N GLU A 8 -4.63 4.04 -25.73
CA GLU A 8 -4.76 2.66 -25.27
C GLU A 8 -3.53 2.18 -24.49
N ALA A 9 -2.33 2.63 -24.84
CA ALA A 9 -1.11 2.24 -24.12
C ALA A 9 -1.09 2.80 -22.69
N GLN A 10 -1.49 4.06 -22.49
CA GLN A 10 -1.63 4.68 -21.16
C GLN A 10 -2.78 4.05 -20.35
N LEU A 11 -3.84 3.60 -21.01
CA LEU A 11 -4.91 2.86 -20.33
C LEU A 11 -4.43 1.45 -19.93
N ALA A 12 -3.74 0.75 -20.82
CA ALA A 12 -3.19 -0.58 -20.57
C ALA A 12 -2.16 -0.56 -19.44
N SER A 13 -1.35 0.49 -19.32
CA SER A 13 -0.39 0.62 -18.22
C SER A 13 -1.09 0.81 -16.87
N VAL A 14 -2.12 1.66 -16.80
CA VAL A 14 -2.92 1.85 -15.57
C VAL A 14 -3.60 0.53 -15.19
N LEU A 15 -4.21 -0.17 -16.14
CA LEU A 15 -4.87 -1.44 -15.86
C LEU A 15 -3.90 -2.54 -15.44
N ALA A 16 -2.70 -2.61 -16.03
CA ALA A 16 -1.68 -3.55 -15.61
C ALA A 16 -1.24 -3.31 -14.15
N HIS A 17 -1.15 -2.05 -13.74
CA HIS A 17 -0.88 -1.65 -12.35
C HIS A 17 -2.02 -2.07 -11.40
N GLU A 18 -3.28 -1.78 -11.74
CA GLU A 18 -4.44 -2.21 -10.93
C GLU A 18 -4.58 -3.74 -10.84
N ILE A 19 -4.32 -4.46 -11.95
CA ILE A 19 -4.29 -5.92 -11.97
C ILE A 19 -3.16 -6.45 -11.07
N SER A 20 -2.03 -5.77 -11.02
CA SER A 20 -0.91 -6.13 -10.14
C SER A 20 -1.28 -5.97 -8.68
N HIS A 21 -1.96 -4.89 -8.31
CA HIS A 21 -2.51 -4.73 -6.95
C HIS A 21 -3.45 -5.86 -6.52
N VAL A 22 -4.31 -6.32 -7.44
CA VAL A 22 -5.23 -7.44 -7.16
C VAL A 22 -4.46 -8.76 -7.06
N ASN A 23 -3.52 -9.03 -7.96
CA ASN A 23 -2.70 -10.25 -7.95
C ASN A 23 -1.84 -10.38 -6.70
N LEU A 24 -1.22 -9.27 -6.27
CA LEU A 24 -0.40 -9.23 -5.07
C LEU A 24 -1.24 -9.14 -3.79
N ARG A 25 -2.55 -8.94 -3.91
CA ARG A 25 -3.52 -8.92 -2.81
C ARG A 25 -3.16 -7.89 -1.72
N HIS A 26 -2.57 -6.75 -2.09
CA HIS A 26 -2.12 -5.71 -1.15
C HIS A 26 -3.22 -5.27 -0.18
N ILE A 27 -4.49 -5.24 -0.61
CA ILE A 27 -5.63 -4.92 0.27
C ILE A 27 -5.82 -5.98 1.37
N ALA A 28 -5.74 -7.27 1.01
CA ALA A 28 -5.89 -8.36 1.97
C ALA A 28 -4.70 -8.37 2.96
N GLU A 29 -3.50 -8.08 2.47
CA GLU A 29 -2.31 -7.96 3.31
C GLU A 29 -2.38 -6.76 4.26
N MET A 30 -2.81 -5.60 3.77
CA MET A 30 -3.04 -4.43 4.62
C MET A 30 -4.06 -4.73 5.72
N LEU A 31 -5.14 -5.45 5.38
CA LEU A 31 -6.16 -5.83 6.36
C LEU A 31 -5.60 -6.82 7.40
N ALA A 32 -4.79 -7.79 6.98
CA ALA A 32 -4.13 -8.73 7.88
C ALA A 32 -3.11 -8.03 8.81
N ASN A 33 -2.35 -7.07 8.27
CA ASN A 33 -1.30 -6.35 8.99
C ASN A 33 -1.82 -5.22 9.90
N SER A 34 -3.08 -4.81 9.74
CA SER A 34 -3.70 -3.74 10.53
C SER A 34 -3.65 -4.02 12.04
N THR A 35 -3.75 -5.29 12.45
CA THR A 35 -3.67 -5.72 13.86
C THR A 35 -2.25 -5.73 14.43
N SER A 36 -1.23 -5.97 13.60
CA SER A 36 0.17 -6.01 14.05
C SER A 36 0.79 -4.61 14.22
N ASN A 37 0.26 -3.61 13.51
CA ASN A 37 0.76 -2.24 13.55
C ASN A 37 0.54 -1.54 14.90
N SER A 38 -0.19 -2.15 15.85
CA SER A 38 -0.44 -1.58 17.18
C SER A 38 0.75 -1.71 18.14
N ILE A 39 1.73 -2.59 17.87
CA ILE A 39 2.82 -2.90 18.82
C ILE A 39 3.69 -1.67 19.16
N PRO A 40 4.18 -0.87 18.18
CA PRO A 40 5.01 0.32 18.48
C PRO A 40 4.24 1.39 19.26
N MET A 41 2.93 1.50 19.01
CA MET A 41 2.05 2.38 19.76
C MET A 41 1.97 1.96 21.24
N TRP A 42 1.78 0.66 21.51
CA TRP A 42 1.76 0.14 22.89
C TRP A 42 3.10 0.32 23.60
N ILE A 43 4.22 0.13 22.91
CA ILE A 43 5.56 0.39 23.46
C ILE A 43 5.69 1.88 23.83
N GLY A 44 5.25 2.80 22.97
CA GLY A 44 5.28 4.24 23.24
C GLY A 44 4.42 4.64 24.44
N ILE A 45 3.23 4.06 24.57
CA ILE A 45 2.33 4.26 25.72
C ILE A 45 2.99 3.76 27.01
N LEU A 46 3.51 2.52 27.01
CA LEU A 46 4.16 1.94 28.18
C LEU A 46 5.40 2.73 28.59
N ALA A 47 6.28 3.05 27.64
CA ALA A 47 7.47 3.87 27.89
C ALA A 47 7.10 5.23 28.50
N GLY A 48 6.04 5.87 28.00
CA GLY A 48 5.53 7.12 28.53
C GLY A 48 5.05 7.03 29.98
N MET A 49 4.32 5.97 30.32
CA MET A 49 3.84 5.70 31.68
C MET A 49 4.97 5.56 32.70
N PHE A 50 6.10 4.94 32.33
CA PHE A 50 7.24 4.73 33.23
C PHE A 50 8.11 5.99 33.45
N THR A 51 7.92 7.07 32.69
CA THR A 51 8.73 8.29 32.82
C THR A 51 8.43 9.11 34.08
N GLY A 52 7.24 8.94 34.68
CA GLY A 52 6.77 9.77 35.80
C GLY A 52 6.55 11.26 35.46
N ASN A 53 6.73 11.65 34.18
CA ASN A 53 6.59 13.03 33.70
C ASN A 53 5.50 13.08 32.63
N ALA A 54 4.46 13.89 32.88
CA ALA A 54 3.32 13.99 31.97
C ALA A 54 3.71 14.46 30.56
N GLN A 55 4.69 15.34 30.44
CA GLN A 55 5.13 15.91 29.17
C GLN A 55 5.98 14.91 28.37
N ALA A 56 6.86 14.16 29.05
CA ALA A 56 7.61 13.07 28.44
C ALA A 56 6.70 11.91 28.00
N SER A 57 5.68 11.59 28.82
CA SER A 57 4.66 10.60 28.49
C SER A 57 3.88 10.97 27.23
N MET A 58 3.41 12.22 27.16
CA MET A 58 2.71 12.73 25.97
C MET A 58 3.59 12.75 24.73
N ALA A 59 4.86 13.12 24.86
CA ALA A 59 5.82 13.07 23.77
C ALA A 59 6.01 11.63 23.26
N ALA A 60 6.17 10.66 24.16
CA ALA A 60 6.34 9.25 23.80
C ALA A 60 5.12 8.68 23.05
N ILE A 61 3.90 9.04 23.47
CA ILE A 61 2.66 8.65 22.77
C ILE A 61 2.61 9.27 21.37
N GLN A 62 2.87 10.57 21.24
CA GLN A 62 2.89 11.24 19.93
C GLN A 62 3.93 10.64 18.99
N THR A 63 5.13 10.36 19.49
CA THR A 63 6.19 9.68 18.73
C THR A 63 5.75 8.28 18.31
N GLY A 64 5.13 7.50 19.20
CA GLY A 64 4.61 6.17 18.88
C GLY A 64 3.56 6.19 17.78
N LEU A 65 2.62 7.14 17.83
CA LEU A 65 1.64 7.36 16.77
C LEU A 65 2.30 7.76 15.44
N GLY A 66 3.26 8.67 15.48
CA GLY A 66 4.00 9.12 14.29
C GLY A 66 4.77 7.98 13.62
N ILE A 67 5.45 7.13 14.41
CA ILE A 67 6.16 5.95 13.90
C ILE A 67 5.17 4.97 13.27
N SER A 68 4.05 4.68 13.93
CA SER A 68 3.01 3.79 13.39
C SER A 68 2.46 4.30 12.05
N MET A 69 2.19 5.61 11.94
CA MET A 69 1.77 6.24 10.68
C MET A 69 2.86 6.10 9.60
N GLN A 70 4.12 6.34 9.96
CA GLN A 70 5.25 6.23 9.03
C GLN A 70 5.43 4.79 8.51
N GLN A 71 5.23 3.78 9.35
CA GLN A 71 5.29 2.38 8.93
C GLN A 71 4.20 2.05 7.89
N ASN A 72 2.98 2.56 8.08
CA ASN A 72 1.91 2.40 7.09
C ASN A 72 2.28 3.07 5.75
N ILE A 73 2.86 4.27 5.78
CA ILE A 73 3.33 4.95 4.57
C ILE A 73 4.41 4.12 3.85
N ASN A 74 5.36 3.56 4.60
CA ASN A 74 6.43 2.73 4.04
C ASN A 74 5.88 1.46 3.40
N LEU A 75 4.90 0.81 4.04
CA LEU A 75 4.20 -0.36 3.50
C LEU A 75 3.53 -0.01 2.15
N ILE A 76 2.72 1.05 2.13
CA ILE A 76 2.03 1.48 0.89
C ILE A 76 3.06 1.75 -0.21
N ARG A 77 4.16 2.47 0.09
CA ARG A 77 5.20 2.74 -0.90
C ARG A 77 5.84 1.47 -1.44
N SER A 78 6.12 0.49 -0.57
CA SER A 78 6.66 -0.80 -1.00
C SER A 78 5.69 -1.52 -1.94
N ASN A 79 4.41 -1.52 -1.59
CA ASN A 79 3.34 -2.12 -2.37
C ASN A 79 3.21 -1.48 -3.77
N GLU A 80 3.32 -0.15 -3.89
CA GLU A 80 3.32 0.52 -5.20
C GLU A 80 4.50 0.07 -6.08
N VAL A 81 5.71 -0.02 -5.50
CA VAL A 81 6.91 -0.45 -6.23
C VAL A 81 6.78 -1.90 -6.71
N GLU A 82 6.21 -2.77 -5.89
CA GLU A 82 5.97 -4.17 -6.27
C GLU A 82 4.91 -4.28 -7.37
N ALA A 83 3.81 -3.54 -7.25
CA ALA A 83 2.76 -3.49 -8.26
C ALA A 83 3.30 -2.94 -9.60
N ASP A 84 4.13 -1.90 -9.58
CA ASP A 84 4.76 -1.34 -10.78
C ASP A 84 5.69 -2.34 -11.47
N ASN A 85 6.50 -3.07 -10.69
CA ASN A 85 7.40 -4.09 -11.23
C ASN A 85 6.62 -5.22 -11.93
N LEU A 86 5.57 -5.74 -11.27
CA LEU A 86 4.72 -6.77 -11.85
C LEU A 86 3.94 -6.23 -13.07
N ALA A 87 3.46 -4.99 -13.03
CA ALA A 87 2.76 -4.36 -14.15
C ALA A 87 3.66 -4.26 -15.38
N ILE A 88 4.93 -3.87 -15.21
CA ILE A 88 5.92 -3.84 -16.29
C ILE A 88 6.12 -5.23 -16.86
N GLU A 89 6.21 -6.27 -16.02
CA GLU A 89 6.34 -7.65 -16.46
C GLU A 89 5.11 -8.11 -17.26
N ILE A 90 3.90 -7.79 -16.81
CA ILE A 90 2.64 -8.10 -17.51
C ILE A 90 2.61 -7.44 -18.90
N ILE A 91 2.98 -6.15 -18.96
CA ILE A 91 3.02 -5.40 -20.23
C ILE A 91 4.05 -6.00 -21.19
N LYS A 92 5.24 -6.36 -20.70
CA LYS A 92 6.31 -6.96 -21.51
C LYS A 92 5.96 -8.36 -22.01
N SER A 93 5.38 -9.20 -21.16
CA SER A 93 5.16 -10.63 -21.43
C SER A 93 3.90 -10.90 -22.24
N SER A 94 2.85 -10.09 -22.12
CA SER A 94 1.59 -10.32 -22.84
C SER A 94 0.71 -9.08 -22.98
N PRO A 95 0.98 -8.20 -23.96
CA PRO A 95 0.07 -7.11 -24.33
C PRO A 95 -1.33 -7.62 -24.69
N SER A 96 -1.41 -8.82 -25.28
CA SER A 96 -2.66 -9.48 -25.68
C SER A 96 -3.50 -9.96 -24.49
N ARG A 97 -2.89 -10.27 -23.33
CA ARG A 97 -3.61 -10.75 -22.14
C ARG A 97 -4.34 -9.60 -21.43
N LEU A 98 -3.76 -8.40 -21.42
CA LEU A 98 -4.46 -7.17 -21.01
C LEU A 98 -5.68 -6.90 -21.89
N ARG A 99 -5.55 -7.13 -23.20
CA ARG A 99 -6.62 -6.95 -24.18
C ARG A 99 -7.79 -7.92 -23.96
N HIS A 100 -7.53 -9.17 -23.59
CA HIS A 100 -8.57 -10.15 -23.26
C HIS A 100 -9.27 -9.85 -21.92
N PHE A 101 -8.53 -9.39 -20.90
CA PHE A 101 -9.11 -8.99 -19.62
C PHE A 101 -9.99 -7.74 -19.75
N LEU A 102 -9.58 -6.78 -20.57
CA LEU A 102 -10.40 -5.62 -20.95
C LEU A 102 -11.75 -6.02 -21.57
N ILE A 103 -11.75 -7.04 -22.43
CA ILE A 103 -12.99 -7.55 -23.04
C ILE A 103 -13.89 -8.22 -22.00
N PHE A 104 -13.32 -8.86 -20.97
CA PHE A 104 -14.08 -9.49 -19.88
C PHE A 104 -14.69 -8.46 -18.91
N LEU A 105 -14.05 -7.32 -18.68
CA LEU A 105 -14.59 -6.27 -17.79
C LEU A 105 -15.66 -5.38 -18.45
N VAL A 106 -15.72 -5.33 -19.78
CA VAL A 106 -16.65 -4.49 -20.56
C VAL A 106 -17.86 -5.29 -21.09
N LYS A 107 -17.92 -6.60 -20.82
CA LYS A 107 -19.07 -7.47 -21.14
C LYS A 107 -19.78 -7.88 -19.86
#